data_AF-A0A7X3M4D4-F1
#
_entry.id   AF-A0A7X3M4D4-F1
#
_cell.length_a   1.000
_cell.length_b   1.000
_cell.length_c   1.000
_cell.angle_alpha   90.00
_cell.angle_beta   90.00
_cell.angle_gamma   90.00
#
_symmetry.space_group_name_H-M   'P 1'
#
loop_
_entity.id
_entity.type
_entity.pdbx_description
1 polymer ?
#
loop_
_entity_poly.entity_id
_entity_poly.type
_entity_poly.pdbx_seq_one_letter_code
_entity_poly.pdbx_strand_id
1 'polypeptide(L)' 'MTIRCRRCGCAKFYFTLPKVEEDRNNPHHGACCAGCDKPIDWRDLIPAMLTLSEFAASRAE' A
#
# COMPACT_ATOMS: atom_id res chain seq x y z
N MET A 1 -5.65 3.03 8.02
CA MET A 1 -5.40 2.45 6.69
C MET A 1 -3.95 2.04 6.66
N THR A 2 -3.64 0.85 6.15
CA THR A 2 -2.26 0.35 6.07
C THR A 2 -1.92 0.15 4.60
N ILE A 3 -0.76 0.65 4.15
CA ILE A 3 -0.28 0.42 2.79
C ILE A 3 0.52 -0.89 2.78
N ARG A 4 0.15 -1.82 1.90
CA ARG A 4 0.89 -3.08 1.72
C ARG A 4 0.91 -3.45 0.24
N CYS A 5 2.10 -3.70 -0.29
CA CYS A 5 2.25 -4.07 -1.68
C CYS A 5 1.54 -5.40 -1.95
N ARG A 6 0.53 -5.41 -2.83
CA ARG A 6 -0.18 -6.65 -3.20
C ARG A 6 0.68 -7.65 -3.98
N ARG A 7 1.79 -7.21 -4.58
CA ARG A 7 2.68 -8.09 -5.35
C ARG A 7 3.63 -8.90 -4.48
N CYS A 8 4.20 -8.31 -3.42
CA CYS A 8 5.19 -8.97 -2.59
C CYS A 8 4.90 -8.94 -1.08
N GLY A 9 3.80 -8.31 -0.64
CA GLY A 9 3.41 -8.21 0.77
C GLY A 9 4.24 -7.22 1.60
N CYS A 10 5.24 -6.56 1.01
CA CYS A 10 6.09 -5.59 1.69
C CYS A 10 5.30 -4.34 2.12
N ALA A 11 5.55 -3.87 3.34
CA ALA A 11 4.96 -2.66 3.91
C ALA A 11 5.88 -1.42 3.82
N LYS A 12 7.06 -1.57 3.21
CA LYS A 12 8.03 -0.48 3.02
C LYS A 12 7.95 0.06 1.59
N PHE A 13 8.08 1.38 1.46
CA PHE A 13 8.03 2.10 0.19
C PHE A 13 8.96 3.32 0.21
N TYR A 14 9.33 3.80 -0.96
CA TYR A 14 10.11 5.02 -1.16
C TYR A 14 9.39 5.93 -2.17
N PHE A 15 9.51 7.25 -1.98
CA PHE A 15 8.89 8.22 -2.87
C PHE A 15 9.69 8.34 -4.17
N THR A 16 8.99 8.34 -5.30
CA THR A 16 9.58 8.38 -6.64
C THR A 16 9.25 9.65 -7.42
N LEU A 17 8.25 10.43 -6.98
CA LEU A 17 7.85 11.67 -7.64
C LEU A 17 8.17 12.90 -6.77
N PRO A 18 8.91 13.90 -7.29
CA PRO A 18 9.15 15.15 -6.59
C PRO A 18 7.94 16.07 -6.70
N LYS A 19 6.96 15.98 -5.79
CA LYS A 19 5.84 16.95 -5.62
C LYS A 19 5.23 17.55 -6.92
N VAL A 20 5.08 16.76 -7.98
CA VAL A 20 4.37 17.23 -9.18
C VAL A 20 2.93 16.72 -9.10
N GLU A 21 2.01 17.69 -9.16
CA GLU A 21 0.57 17.65 -9.41
C GLU A 21 -0.03 16.24 -9.42
N GLU A 22 -0.91 15.98 -8.45
CA GLU A 22 -1.74 14.77 -8.37
C GLU A 22 -2.61 14.66 -9.62
N ASP A 23 -2.08 14.02 -10.67
CA ASP A 23 -2.85 13.66 -11.84
C ASP A 23 -3.84 12.58 -11.42
N ARG A 24 -5.12 12.96 -11.29
CA ARG A 24 -6.22 12.06 -10.93
C ARG A 24 -6.35 10.84 -11.86
N ASN A 25 -5.78 10.89 -13.06
CA ASN A 25 -5.77 9.77 -14.00
C ASN A 25 -4.53 8.88 -13.88
N ASN A 26 -3.52 9.27 -13.10
CA ASN A 26 -2.34 8.46 -12.88
C ASN A 26 -2.52 7.55 -11.65
N PRO A 27 -2.58 6.22 -11.81
CA PRO A 27 -2.69 5.30 -10.68
C PRO A 27 -1.43 5.27 -9.81
N HIS A 28 -0.34 5.94 -10.22
CA HIS A 28 0.89 6.03 -9.45
C HIS A 28 0.82 7.15 -8.40
N HIS A 29 0.71 6.78 -7.12
CA HIS A 29 0.67 7.73 -5.99
C HIS A 29 2.04 8.26 -5.54
N GLY A 30 2.99 8.39 -6.48
CA GLY A 30 4.33 8.93 -6.21
C GLY A 30 5.22 8.12 -5.28
N ALA A 31 4.90 6.85 -4.99
CA ALA A 31 5.75 5.94 -4.25
C ALA A 31 5.87 4.57 -4.92
N CYS A 32 6.98 3.88 -4.69
CA CYS A 32 7.22 2.51 -5.13
C CYS A 32 7.52 1.59 -3.93
N CYS A 33 7.20 0.32 -4.08
CA CYS A 33 7.49 -0.71 -3.09
C CYS A 33 9.00 -0.93 -2.97
N ALA A 34 9.55 -0.88 -1.74
CA ALA A 34 10.98 -1.08 -1.50
C ALA A 34 11.46 -2.54 -1.65
N GLY A 35 10.55 -3.49 -1.92
CA GLY A 35 10.90 -4.91 -2.06
C GLY A 35 10.77 -5.47 -3.48
N CYS A 36 9.97 -4.85 -4.36
CA CYS A 36 9.80 -5.32 -5.74
C CYS A 36 9.66 -4.19 -6.77
N ASP A 37 9.92 -2.95 -6.35
CA ASP A 37 9.89 -1.73 -7.15
C ASP A 37 8.56 -1.44 -7.87
N LYS A 38 7.48 -2.18 -7.54
CA LYS A 38 6.14 -1.92 -8.07
C LYS A 38 5.69 -0.51 -7.63
N PRO A 39 5.17 0.32 -8.54
CA PRO A 39 4.44 1.53 -8.17
C PRO A 39 3.27 1.22 -7.24
N ILE A 40 3.15 2.01 -6.17
CA ILE A 40 2.04 1.91 -5.22
C ILE A 40 0.80 2.57 -5.83
N ASP A 41 -0.29 1.83 -5.84
CA ASP A 41 -1.60 2.26 -6.35
C ASP A 41 -2.69 2.12 -5.27
N TRP A 42 -3.92 2.59 -5.56
CA TRP A 42 -5.04 2.56 -4.61
C TRP A 42 -5.40 1.15 -4.11
N ARG A 43 -5.03 0.08 -4.82
CA ARG A 43 -5.31 -1.31 -4.42
C ARG A 43 -4.36 -1.82 -3.35
N ASP A 44 -3.23 -1.13 -3.16
CA ASP A 44 -2.27 -1.40 -2.09
C ASP A 44 -2.72 -0.78 -0.75
N LEU A 45 -3.82 0.00 -0.73
CA LEU A 45 -4.45 0.51 0.49
C LEU A 45 -5.35 -0.56 1.11
N ILE A 46 -5.03 -0.98 2.34
CA ILE A 46 -5.86 -1.89 3.13
C ILE A 46 -6.76 -1.05 4.08
N PRO A 47 -8.09 -1.14 3.94
CA PRO A 47 -9.04 -0.51 4.87
C PRO A 47 -8.82 -0.99 6.30
N ALA A 48 -8.95 -0.08 7.26
CA ALA A 48 -8.76 -0.38 8.69
C ALA A 48 -9.75 -1.43 9.24
N MET A 49 -10.91 -1.62 8.59
CA MET A 49 -11.85 -2.68 8.98
C MET A 49 -11.30 -4.09 8.71
N LEU A 50 -10.51 -4.29 7.65
CA LEU A 50 -9.92 -5.60 7.33
C LEU A 50 -8.76 -5.96 8.26
N THR A 51 -8.03 -4.94 8.75
CA THR A 51 -6.95 -5.17 9.71
C THR A 51 -7.46 -5.63 11.08
N LEU A 52 -8.71 -5.30 11.44
CA LEU A 52 -9.32 -5.76 12.70
C LEU A 52 -9.73 -7.24 12.62
N SER A 53 -10.21 -7.71 11.45
CA SER A 53 -10.59 -9.11 11.25
C SER A 53 -9.41 -10.07 11.26
N GLU A 54 -8.25 -9.70 10.70
CA GLU A 54 -7.03 -10.53 10.79
C GLU A 54 -6.51 -10.61 12.23
N PHE A 55 -6.56 -9.50 12.99
CA PHE A 55 -6.18 -9.49 14.41
C PHE A 55 -7.15 -10.27 15.31
N ALA A 56 -8.45 -10.27 14.99
CA ALA A 56 -9.45 -11.06 15.70
C ALA A 56 -9.32 -12.56 15.42
N ALA A 57 -8.98 -12.94 14.19
CA ALA A 57 -8.74 -14.33 13.81
C ALA A 57 -7.49 -14.92 14.48
N SER A 58 -6.39 -14.16 14.60
CA SER A 58 -5.15 -14.64 15.25
C SER A 58 -5.20 -14.74 16.78
N ARG A 59 -6.30 -14.35 17.45
CA ARG A 59 -6.47 -14.49 18.91
C ARG A 59 -7.42 -15.63 19.31
N ALA A 60 -7.88 -16.43 18.35
CA ALA A 60 -8.79 -17.56 18.59
C ALA A 60 -8.08 -18.93 18.57
N GLU A 61 -6.74 -18.95 18.55
CA GLU A 61 -5.91 -20.17 18.68
C GLU A 61 -5.27 -20.28 20.05
#